data_AF-A0A679J6Z1-F1
#
_entry.id   AF-A0A679J6Z1-F1
#
_cell.length_a   1.000
_cell.length_b   1.000
_cell.length_c   1.000
_cell.angle_alpha   90.00
_cell.angle_beta   90.00
_cell.angle_gamma   90.00
#
_symmetry.space_group_name_H-M   'P 1'
#
loop_
_entity.id
_entity.type
_entity.pdbx_description
1 polymer ?
#
loop_
_entity_poly.entity_id
_entity_poly.type
_entity_poly.pdbx_seq_one_letter_code
_entity_poly.pdbx_strand_id
1 'polypeptide(L)'
;MRDWLYQVTGKAWIALLIGIGILGWAAYAQFKASSDTHGTAVEDLVAKSGTIVSGSEITETTKRRRGGSTTRHYFVLDAKVADGSTEKWRVDYAVGRQKLEPLIDEAVEVRVDPSDHNLVYEVKLKGQPVVSLADVQKIMENKDKAAASSATDKGTLIVGAVALLLGIGGLVLRRKLREGAVAEEAATA
;
A
#
# COMPACT_ATOMS: atom_id res chain seq x y z
N MET A 1 -13.73 -41.88 -18.04
CA MET A 1 -13.49 -40.47 -18.43
C MET A 1 -14.59 -39.53 -17.92
N ARG A 2 -15.88 -39.87 -18.06
CA ARG A 2 -17.02 -39.04 -17.60
C ARG A 2 -16.99 -38.72 -16.09
N ASP A 3 -16.67 -39.69 -15.23
CA ASP A 3 -16.61 -39.48 -13.77
C ASP A 3 -15.45 -38.58 -13.33
N TRP A 4 -14.31 -38.67 -14.01
CA TRP A 4 -13.15 -37.81 -13.76
C TRP A 4 -13.47 -36.34 -14.11
N LEU A 5 -14.12 -36.10 -15.26
CA LEU A 5 -14.60 -34.77 -15.64
C LEU A 5 -15.62 -34.22 -14.64
N TYR A 6 -16.50 -35.06 -14.11
CA TYR A 6 -17.50 -34.65 -13.11
C TYR A 6 -16.86 -34.31 -11.74
N GLN A 7 -15.82 -35.03 -11.33
CA GLN A 7 -15.07 -34.71 -10.10
C GLN A 7 -14.25 -33.42 -10.22
N VAL A 8 -13.59 -33.20 -11.36
CA VAL A 8 -12.81 -31.97 -11.62
C VAL A 8 -13.73 -30.75 -11.73
N THR A 9 -14.82 -30.86 -12.47
CA THR A 9 -15.84 -29.79 -12.57
C THR A 9 -16.60 -29.59 -11.25
N GLY A 10 -16.67 -30.63 -10.40
CA GLY A 10 -17.16 -30.56 -9.02
C GLY A 10 -16.34 -29.63 -8.12
N LYS A 11 -15.07 -29.36 -8.45
CA LYS A 11 -14.18 -28.43 -7.74
C LYS A 11 -14.05 -27.06 -8.41
N ALA A 12 -14.74 -26.82 -9.52
CA ALA A 12 -14.66 -25.56 -10.27
C ALA A 12 -15.08 -24.33 -9.45
N TRP A 13 -15.95 -24.51 -8.46
CA TRP A 13 -16.34 -23.44 -7.53
C TRP A 13 -15.14 -22.89 -6.73
N ILE A 14 -14.08 -23.67 -6.50
CA ILE A 14 -12.87 -23.22 -5.82
C ILE A 14 -12.13 -22.20 -6.70
N ALA A 15 -11.97 -22.51 -7.99
CA ALA A 15 -11.38 -21.59 -8.95
C ALA A 15 -12.21 -20.30 -9.09
N LEU A 16 -13.54 -20.42 -9.05
CA LEU A 16 -14.44 -19.27 -9.05
C LEU A 16 -14.20 -18.36 -7.82
N LEU A 17 -14.15 -18.93 -6.62
CA LEU A 17 -13.91 -18.17 -5.40
C LEU A 17 -12.53 -17.50 -5.38
N ILE A 18 -11.51 -18.19 -5.89
CA ILE A 18 -10.16 -17.61 -6.02
C ILE A 18 -10.18 -16.44 -7.00
N GLY A 19 -10.81 -16.59 -8.17
CA GLY A 19 -10.93 -15.52 -9.16
C GLY A 19 -11.66 -14.28 -8.62
N ILE A 20 -12.80 -14.49 -7.96
CA ILE A 20 -13.57 -13.41 -7.32
C ILE A 20 -12.74 -12.76 -6.20
N GLY A 21 -12.06 -13.55 -5.37
CA GLY A 21 -11.24 -13.04 -4.28
C GLY A 21 -10.09 -12.16 -4.76
N ILE A 22 -9.37 -12.58 -5.80
CA ILE A 22 -8.26 -11.82 -6.37
C ILE A 22 -8.76 -10.51 -6.99
N LEU A 23 -9.80 -10.57 -7.84
CA LEU A 23 -10.33 -9.40 -8.52
C LEU A 23 -11.01 -8.42 -7.54
N GLY A 24 -11.72 -8.93 -6.55
CA GLY A 24 -12.33 -8.14 -5.49
C GLY A 24 -11.29 -7.44 -4.60
N TRP A 25 -10.21 -8.14 -4.25
CA TRP A 25 -9.09 -7.54 -3.52
C TRP A 25 -8.40 -6.45 -4.34
N ALA A 26 -8.14 -6.70 -5.63
CA ALA A 26 -7.52 -5.73 -6.52
C ALA A 26 -8.38 -4.44 -6.65
N ALA A 27 -9.70 -4.60 -6.85
CA ALA A 27 -10.64 -3.49 -6.90
C ALA A 27 -10.69 -2.71 -5.57
N TYR A 28 -10.72 -3.43 -4.43
CA TYR A 28 -10.70 -2.82 -3.11
C TYR A 28 -9.41 -2.04 -2.84
N ALA A 29 -8.24 -2.61 -3.19
CA ALA A 29 -6.95 -1.94 -3.02
C ALA A 29 -6.86 -0.66 -3.84
N GLN A 30 -7.37 -0.67 -5.06
CA GLN A 30 -7.42 0.50 -5.92
C GLN A 30 -8.41 1.57 -5.42
N PHE A 31 -9.59 1.15 -4.95
CA PHE A 31 -10.56 2.05 -4.32
C PHE A 31 -9.96 2.73 -3.09
N LYS A 32 -9.35 1.95 -2.18
CA LYS A 32 -8.76 2.47 -0.95
C LYS A 32 -7.65 3.49 -1.21
N ALA A 33 -6.77 3.21 -2.18
CA ALA A 33 -5.72 4.14 -2.59
C ALA A 33 -6.26 5.42 -3.26
N SER A 34 -7.53 5.46 -3.66
CA SER A 34 -8.17 6.65 -4.24
C SER A 34 -9.08 7.39 -3.25
N SER A 35 -9.50 6.76 -2.16
CA SER A 35 -10.49 7.30 -1.22
C SER A 35 -9.89 7.83 0.09
N ASP A 36 -8.73 7.31 0.50
CA ASP A 36 -8.07 7.77 1.73
C ASP A 36 -7.42 9.15 1.51
N THR A 37 -7.63 10.09 2.44
CA THR A 37 -6.87 11.34 2.49
C THR A 37 -5.40 11.01 2.74
N HIS A 38 -4.52 11.41 1.83
CA HIS A 38 -3.11 11.06 1.89
C HIS A 38 -2.36 11.89 2.95
N GLY A 39 -1.94 11.23 4.02
CA GLY A 39 -1.21 11.84 5.12
C GLY A 39 -2.11 12.44 6.21
N THR A 40 -1.46 12.97 7.24
CA THR A 40 -2.09 13.55 8.43
C THR A 40 -2.66 14.93 8.14
N ALA A 41 -3.80 15.27 8.74
CA ALA A 41 -4.42 16.58 8.59
C ALA A 41 -3.51 17.67 9.15
N VAL A 42 -3.47 18.84 8.51
CA VAL A 42 -2.61 19.96 8.93
C VAL A 42 -2.89 20.37 10.38
N GLU A 43 -4.13 20.22 10.81
CA GLU A 43 -4.60 20.56 12.16
C GLU A 43 -4.00 19.64 13.25
N ASP A 44 -3.63 18.42 12.90
CA ASP A 44 -3.01 17.45 13.81
C ASP A 44 -1.47 17.58 13.84
N LEU A 45 -0.90 18.41 12.95
CA LEU A 45 0.55 18.63 12.89
C LEU A 45 0.98 19.65 13.94
N VAL A 46 2.03 19.31 14.68
CA VAL A 46 2.62 20.19 15.68
C VAL A 46 3.73 21.00 15.05
N ALA A 47 3.63 22.33 15.12
CA ALA A 47 4.70 23.23 14.73
C ALA A 47 5.82 23.21 15.78
N LYS A 48 7.05 22.97 15.34
CA LYS A 48 8.26 22.99 16.17
C LYS A 48 9.35 23.82 15.51
N SER A 49 10.29 24.31 16.30
CA SER A 49 11.47 25.01 15.80
C SER A 49 12.72 24.50 16.49
N GLY A 50 13.83 24.50 15.75
CA GLY A 50 15.08 23.93 16.23
C GLY A 50 16.20 24.15 15.24
N THR A 51 17.44 23.99 15.72
CA THR A 51 18.63 24.02 14.86
C THR A 51 19.01 22.60 14.51
N ILE A 52 19.11 22.25 13.23
CA ILE A 52 19.51 20.89 12.83
C ILE A 52 21.01 20.76 13.06
N VAL A 53 21.41 19.77 13.84
CA VAL A 53 22.82 19.50 14.19
C VAL A 53 23.40 18.39 13.33
N SER A 54 22.58 17.42 12.93
CA SER A 54 23.03 16.28 12.14
C SER A 54 21.90 15.74 11.26
N GLY A 55 22.26 15.10 10.14
CA GLY A 55 21.36 14.34 9.29
C GLY A 55 21.90 12.94 9.06
N SER A 56 21.08 11.91 9.23
CA SER A 56 21.44 10.51 9.00
C SER A 56 20.40 9.78 8.18
N GLU A 57 20.82 8.81 7.37
CA GLU A 57 19.91 7.93 6.63
C GLU A 57 19.62 6.68 7.49
N ILE A 58 18.33 6.42 7.73
CA ILE A 58 17.89 5.26 8.50
C ILE A 58 17.00 4.39 7.63
N THR A 59 17.28 3.09 7.65
CA THR A 59 16.44 2.06 7.06
C THR A 59 15.76 1.29 8.19
N GLU A 60 14.43 1.37 8.26
CA GLU A 60 13.62 0.65 9.24
C GLU A 60 12.95 -0.56 8.59
N THR A 61 13.30 -1.75 9.06
CA THR A 61 12.65 -2.99 8.64
C THR A 61 11.71 -3.48 9.72
N THR A 62 10.41 -3.32 9.48
CA THR A 62 9.36 -3.83 10.38
C THR A 62 8.96 -5.23 9.95
N LYS A 63 9.28 -6.23 10.78
CA LYS A 63 8.88 -7.63 10.58
C LYS A 63 7.45 -7.85 11.08
N ARG A 64 6.57 -8.36 10.23
CA ARG A 64 5.18 -8.71 10.62
C ARG A 64 5.11 -10.13 11.17
N ARG A 65 4.27 -10.34 12.20
CA ARG A 65 4.08 -11.64 12.87
C ARG A 65 3.55 -12.76 11.97
N ARG A 66 2.87 -12.42 10.85
CA ARG A 66 2.26 -13.37 9.90
C ARG A 66 3.04 -13.53 8.58
N GLY A 67 4.33 -13.22 8.59
CA GLY A 67 5.18 -13.23 7.39
C GLY A 67 5.14 -11.90 6.64
N GLY A 68 6.27 -11.55 6.03
CA GLY A 68 6.52 -10.26 5.38
C GLY A 68 7.31 -9.27 6.24
N SER A 69 8.19 -8.53 5.60
CA SER A 69 8.92 -7.39 6.17
C SER A 69 8.59 -6.15 5.35
N THR A 70 8.23 -5.07 6.02
CA THR A 70 8.11 -3.75 5.38
C THR A 70 9.38 -2.98 5.69
N THR A 71 10.18 -2.70 4.66
CA THR A 71 11.34 -1.84 4.78
C THR A 71 10.95 -0.42 4.37
N ARG A 72 11.24 0.56 5.22
CA ARG A 72 11.03 1.99 4.96
C ARG A 72 12.36 2.72 5.12
N HIS A 73 12.59 3.70 4.27
CA HIS A 73 13.78 4.54 4.30
C HIS A 73 13.39 5.96 4.71
N TYR A 74 14.16 6.54 5.61
CA TYR A 74 13.94 7.87 6.17
C TYR A 74 15.26 8.63 6.27
N PHE A 75 15.19 9.95 6.14
CA PHE A 75 16.24 10.85 6.61
C PHE A 75 15.88 11.31 8.02
N VAL A 76 16.76 11.10 8.99
CA VAL A 76 16.57 11.57 10.36
C VAL A 76 17.44 12.78 10.61
N LEU A 77 16.79 13.89 10.93
CA LEU A 77 17.41 15.15 11.31
C LEU A 77 17.42 15.23 12.83
N ASP A 78 18.62 15.32 13.41
CA ASP A 78 18.78 15.59 14.84
C ASP A 78 18.70 17.10 15.05
N ALA A 79 17.57 17.58 15.60
CA ALA A 79 17.32 18.98 15.85
C ALA A 79 17.52 19.32 17.32
N LYS A 80 18.33 20.34 17.59
CA LYS A 80 18.46 20.93 18.92
C LYS A 80 17.34 21.94 19.14
N VAL A 81 16.46 21.63 20.08
CA VAL A 81 15.29 22.44 20.41
C VAL A 81 15.66 23.47 21.48
N ALA A 82 14.85 24.51 21.65
CA ALA A 82 15.12 25.64 22.56
C ALA A 82 15.31 25.22 24.03
N ASP A 83 14.79 24.08 24.44
CA ASP A 83 14.98 23.48 25.76
C ASP A 83 16.37 22.81 25.95
N GLY A 84 17.21 22.85 24.92
CA GLY A 84 18.54 22.25 24.91
C GLY A 84 18.54 20.74 24.63
N SER A 85 17.37 20.12 24.50
CA SER A 85 17.23 18.71 24.13
C SER A 85 17.46 18.50 22.63
N THR A 86 17.86 17.29 22.26
CA THR A 86 17.97 16.88 20.85
C THR A 86 16.77 16.01 20.50
N GLU A 87 15.97 16.47 19.56
CA GLU A 87 14.82 15.75 19.03
C GLU A 87 15.14 15.18 17.65
N LYS A 88 14.65 13.96 17.39
CA LYS A 88 14.78 13.31 16.08
C LYS A 88 13.55 13.61 15.25
N TRP A 89 13.75 14.24 14.10
CA TRP A 89 12.70 14.53 13.14
C TRP A 89 12.91 13.69 11.89
N ARG A 90 11.88 12.94 11.48
CA ARG A 90 11.98 12.00 10.36
C ARG A 90 11.43 12.65 9.10
N VAL A 91 12.21 12.69 8.04
CA VAL A 91 11.78 13.16 6.72
C VAL A 91 11.70 11.97 5.78
N ASP A 92 10.68 11.96 4.93
CA ASP A 92 10.53 10.92 3.92
C ASP A 92 11.71 10.90 2.93
N TYR A 93 12.24 9.71 2.63
CA TYR A 93 13.36 9.57 1.70
C TYR A 93 13.08 10.16 0.31
N ALA A 94 11.82 10.19 -0.13
CA ALA A 94 11.43 10.74 -1.43
C ALA A 94 11.58 12.28 -1.53
N VAL A 95 11.74 13.00 -0.40
CA VAL A 95 12.03 14.44 -0.41
C VAL A 95 13.40 14.73 -1.04
N GLY A 96 14.34 13.79 -0.90
CA GLY A 96 15.66 13.85 -1.49
C GLY A 96 16.67 14.61 -0.63
N ARG A 97 17.86 14.01 -0.49
CA ARG A 97 18.98 14.52 0.32
C ARG A 97 19.40 15.95 -0.04
N GLN A 98 19.35 16.31 -1.32
CA GLN A 98 19.75 17.63 -1.83
C GLN A 98 18.96 18.79 -1.21
N LYS A 99 17.70 18.55 -0.81
CA LYS A 99 16.88 19.56 -0.14
C LYS A 99 17.18 19.68 1.35
N LEU A 100 17.75 18.63 1.96
CA LEU A 100 17.95 18.51 3.41
C LEU A 100 19.37 18.88 3.85
N GLU A 101 20.38 18.64 3.00
CA GLU A 101 21.77 19.03 3.29
C GLU A 101 21.93 20.53 3.64
N PRO A 102 21.30 21.47 2.92
CA PRO A 102 21.40 22.90 3.25
C PRO A 102 20.73 23.30 4.57
N LEU A 103 20.01 22.38 5.21
CA LEU A 103 19.34 22.63 6.49
C LEU A 103 20.25 22.32 7.69
N ILE A 104 21.37 21.63 7.49
CA ILE A 104 22.32 21.30 8.56
C ILE A 104 22.95 22.60 9.06
N ASP A 105 23.10 22.71 10.38
CA ASP A 105 23.57 23.88 11.13
C ASP A 105 22.69 25.13 11.02
N GLU A 106 21.50 25.01 10.43
CA GLU A 106 20.56 26.11 10.26
C GLU A 106 19.34 25.97 11.19
N ALA A 107 18.79 27.11 11.60
CA ALA A 107 17.55 27.18 12.35
C ALA A 107 16.35 27.03 11.42
N VAL A 108 15.52 26.03 11.68
CA VAL A 108 14.36 25.70 10.86
C VAL A 108 13.08 25.66 11.68
N GLU A 109 11.97 25.93 11.01
CA GLU A 109 10.63 25.68 11.51
C GLU A 109 10.07 24.46 10.79
N VAL A 110 9.55 23.50 11.55
CA VAL A 110 9.00 22.27 11.00
C VAL A 110 7.58 22.03 11.48
N ARG A 111 6.78 21.33 10.68
CA ARG A 111 5.54 20.72 11.13
C ARG A 111 5.71 19.22 11.18
N VAL A 112 5.53 18.65 12.37
CA VAL A 112 5.73 17.21 12.61
C VAL A 112 4.44 16.55 13.06
N ASP A 113 4.31 15.28 12.71
CA ASP A 113 3.30 14.39 13.23
C ASP A 113 3.87 13.57 14.40
N PRO A 114 3.47 13.86 15.65
CA PRO A 114 3.95 13.13 16.82
C PRO A 114 3.44 11.69 16.87
N SER A 115 2.35 11.36 16.17
CA SER A 115 1.78 10.01 16.14
C SER A 115 2.59 9.04 15.27
N ASP A 116 3.34 9.57 14.29
CA ASP A 116 4.21 8.78 13.40
C ASP A 116 5.70 9.07 13.65
N HIS A 117 6.15 8.92 14.90
CA HIS A 117 7.56 9.07 15.29
C HIS A 117 8.19 10.40 14.86
N ASN A 118 7.43 11.50 14.94
CA ASN A 118 7.84 12.83 14.48
C ASN A 118 8.16 12.90 12.99
N LEU A 119 7.28 12.34 12.15
CA LEU A 119 7.37 12.49 10.70
C LEU A 119 7.14 13.95 10.30
N VAL A 120 8.03 14.50 9.49
CA VAL A 120 8.06 15.90 9.07
C VAL A 120 7.25 16.05 7.78
N TYR A 121 6.28 16.95 7.83
CA TYR A 121 5.41 17.29 6.71
C TYR A 121 5.76 18.61 6.04
N GLU A 122 6.32 19.55 6.81
CA GLU A 122 6.73 20.85 6.29
C GLU A 122 8.03 21.27 6.96
N VAL A 123 8.95 21.86 6.18
CA VAL A 123 10.17 22.48 6.67
C VAL A 123 10.32 23.85 6.04
N LYS A 124 10.47 24.87 6.87
CA LYS A 124 10.78 26.24 6.47
C LYS A 124 12.18 26.62 6.95
N LEU A 125 12.98 27.12 6.02
CA LEU A 125 14.26 27.74 6.31
C LEU A 125 14.09 29.25 6.07
N LYS A 126 14.31 30.07 7.10
CA LYS A 126 14.25 31.54 7.00
C LYS A 126 12.91 32.03 6.38
N GLY A 127 11.81 31.35 6.72
CA GLY A 127 10.46 31.64 6.21
C GLY A 127 10.14 31.09 4.82
N GLN A 128 11.11 30.51 4.11
CA GLN A 128 10.89 29.86 2.81
C GLN A 128 10.64 28.36 2.97
N PRO A 129 9.59 27.79 2.34
CA PRO A 129 9.32 26.35 2.41
C PRO A 129 10.35 25.59 1.58
N VAL A 130 11.18 24.79 2.25
CA VAL A 130 12.15 23.86 1.63
C VAL A 130 11.49 22.50 1.38
N VAL A 131 10.64 22.08 2.31
CA VAL A 131 9.76 20.92 2.17
C VAL A 131 8.34 21.42 2.37
N SER A 132 7.50 21.30 1.34
CA SER A 132 6.11 21.74 1.42
C SER A 132 5.20 20.58 1.81
N LEU A 133 4.12 20.91 2.54
CA LEU A 133 3.08 19.95 2.88
C LEU A 133 2.51 19.25 1.64
N ALA A 134 2.28 20.00 0.56
CA ALA A 134 1.75 19.47 -0.69
C ALA A 134 2.69 18.45 -1.35
N ASP A 135 4.01 18.68 -1.30
CA ASP A 135 4.99 17.73 -1.83
C ASP A 135 4.98 16.43 -1.01
N VAL A 136 4.91 16.52 0.32
CA VAL A 136 4.86 15.34 1.20
C VAL A 136 3.56 14.58 1.00
N GLN A 137 2.41 15.26 0.88
CA GLN A 137 1.13 14.62 0.58
C GLN A 137 1.16 13.89 -0.76
N LYS A 138 1.75 14.50 -1.80
CA LYS A 138 1.93 13.86 -3.11
C LYS A 138 2.87 12.65 -3.05
N ILE A 139 3.92 12.71 -2.22
CA ILE A 139 4.79 11.57 -1.95
C ILE A 139 3.97 10.43 -1.31
N MET A 140 3.12 10.73 -0.33
CA MET A 140 2.26 9.72 0.31
C MET A 140 1.25 9.13 -0.67
N GLU A 141 0.59 9.96 -1.47
CA GLU A 141 -0.30 9.51 -2.55
C GLU A 141 0.40 8.56 -3.51
N ASN A 142 1.62 8.90 -3.95
CA ASN A 142 2.39 8.06 -4.86
C ASN A 142 2.78 6.72 -4.20
N LYS A 143 3.07 6.70 -2.91
CA LYS A 143 3.35 5.47 -2.16
C LYS A 143 2.11 4.61 -2.00
N ASP A 144 0.96 5.21 -1.74
CA ASP A 144 -0.32 4.48 -1.65
C ASP A 144 -0.71 3.89 -3.01
N LYS A 145 -0.54 4.66 -4.09
CA LYS A 145 -0.71 4.17 -5.46
C LYS A 145 0.27 3.05 -5.81
N ALA A 146 1.54 3.16 -5.41
CA ALA A 146 2.52 2.10 -5.62
C ALA A 146 2.16 0.82 -4.84
N ALA A 147 1.70 0.96 -3.59
CA ALA A 147 1.20 -0.16 -2.81
C ALA A 147 -0.02 -0.81 -3.46
N ALA A 148 -0.98 -0.01 -3.94
CA ALA A 148 -2.14 -0.52 -4.69
C ALA A 148 -1.74 -1.17 -6.03
N SER A 149 -0.76 -0.62 -6.74
CA SER A 149 -0.25 -1.17 -8.00
C SER A 149 0.32 -2.57 -7.83
N SER A 150 0.89 -2.90 -6.66
CA SER A 150 1.33 -4.27 -6.38
C SER A 150 0.16 -5.25 -6.24
N ALA A 151 -1.00 -4.78 -5.78
CA ALA A 151 -2.22 -5.58 -5.69
C ALA A 151 -2.97 -5.68 -7.03
N THR A 152 -2.76 -4.74 -7.95
CA THR A 152 -3.35 -4.70 -9.29
C THR A 152 -2.37 -5.09 -10.40
N ASP A 153 -1.23 -5.71 -10.05
CA ASP A 153 -0.23 -6.10 -11.04
C ASP A 153 -0.85 -7.02 -12.12
N LYS A 154 -0.40 -6.85 -13.36
CA LYS A 154 -0.98 -7.52 -14.54
C LYS A 154 -1.03 -9.03 -14.36
N GLY A 155 0.01 -9.61 -13.75
CA GLY A 155 0.05 -11.05 -13.45
C GLY A 155 -1.07 -11.49 -12.51
N THR A 156 -1.29 -10.73 -11.44
CA THR A 156 -2.35 -10.98 -10.45
C THR A 156 -3.74 -10.89 -11.09
N LEU A 157 -3.98 -9.88 -11.93
CA LEU A 157 -5.25 -9.72 -12.64
C LEU A 157 -5.49 -10.83 -13.67
N ILE A 158 -4.47 -11.22 -14.44
CA ILE A 158 -4.57 -12.32 -15.40
C ILE A 158 -4.90 -13.63 -14.69
N VAL A 159 -4.22 -13.94 -13.58
CA VAL A 159 -4.52 -15.14 -12.78
C VAL A 159 -5.95 -15.10 -12.25
N GLY A 160 -6.39 -13.96 -11.71
CA GLY A 160 -7.77 -13.77 -11.24
C GLY A 160 -8.80 -13.99 -12.36
N ALA A 161 -8.58 -13.42 -13.54
CA ALA A 161 -9.45 -13.56 -14.69
C ALA A 161 -9.50 -15.00 -15.23
N VAL A 162 -8.35 -15.67 -15.35
CA VAL A 162 -8.28 -17.07 -15.77
C VAL A 162 -8.98 -17.99 -14.77
N ALA A 163 -8.76 -17.79 -13.46
CA ALA A 163 -9.42 -18.56 -12.42
C ALA A 163 -10.95 -18.37 -12.44
N LEU A 164 -11.42 -17.13 -12.66
CA LEU A 164 -12.84 -16.82 -12.83
C LEU A 164 -13.43 -17.56 -14.04
N LEU A 165 -12.77 -17.50 -15.20
CA LEU A 165 -13.23 -18.15 -16.43
C LEU A 165 -13.26 -19.68 -16.29
N LEU A 166 -12.24 -20.27 -15.67
CA LEU A 166 -12.21 -21.71 -15.38
C LEU A 166 -13.31 -22.12 -14.40
N GLY A 167 -13.58 -21.29 -13.38
CA GLY A 167 -14.65 -21.53 -12.42
C GLY A 167 -16.03 -21.49 -13.05
N ILE A 168 -16.32 -20.44 -13.84
CA ILE A 168 -17.58 -20.29 -14.58
C ILE A 168 -17.72 -21.44 -15.59
N GLY A 169 -16.69 -21.69 -16.40
CA GLY A 169 -16.69 -22.74 -17.42
C GLY A 169 -16.92 -24.12 -16.83
N GLY A 170 -16.26 -24.45 -15.72
CA GLY A 170 -16.43 -25.74 -15.04
C GLY A 170 -17.83 -25.93 -14.45
N LEU A 171 -18.46 -24.87 -13.92
CA LEU A 171 -19.84 -24.93 -13.42
C LEU A 171 -20.86 -25.10 -14.55
N VAL A 172 -20.69 -24.39 -15.67
CA VAL A 172 -21.55 -24.53 -16.85
C VAL A 172 -21.43 -25.94 -17.45
N LEU A 173 -20.21 -26.46 -17.57
CA LEU A 173 -19.97 -27.81 -18.08
C LEU A 173 -20.60 -28.87 -17.17
N ARG A 174 -20.48 -28.72 -15.85
CA ARG A 174 -21.12 -29.62 -14.87
C ARG A 174 -22.63 -29.61 -15.00
N ARG A 175 -23.24 -28.42 -15.19
CA ARG A 175 -24.67 -28.28 -15.38
C ARG A 175 -25.13 -29.04 -16.62
N LYS A 176 -24.45 -28.87 -17.75
CA LYS A 176 -24.75 -29.61 -18.99
C LYS A 176 -24.58 -31.11 -18.86
N LEU A 177 -23.52 -31.57 -18.18
CA LEU A 177 -23.31 -33.00 -17.92
C LEU A 177 -24.41 -33.60 -17.03
N ARG A 178 -24.90 -32.83 -16.05
CA ARG A 178 -26.01 -33.25 -15.19
C ARG A 178 -27.34 -33.29 -15.96
N GLU A 179 -27.62 -32.28 -16.78
CA GLU A 179 -28.82 -32.24 -17.63
C GLU A 179 -28.82 -33.38 -18.65
N GLY A 180 -27.67 -33.68 -19.27
CA GLY A 180 -27.53 -34.82 -20.18
C GLY A 180 -27.68 -36.18 -19.50
N ALA A 181 -27.15 -36.36 -18.29
CA ALA A 181 -27.31 -37.60 -17.52
C ALA A 181 -28.78 -37.84 -17.11
N VAL A 182 -29.48 -36.77 -16.69
CA VAL A 182 -30.92 -36.85 -16.35
C VAL A 182 -31.77 -37.16 -17.59
N ALA A 183 -31.42 -36.61 -18.75
CA ALA A 183 -32.11 -36.91 -20.01
C ALA A 183 -31.86 -38.35 -20.50
N GLU A 184 -30.65 -38.88 -20.31
CA GLU A 184 -30.28 -40.26 -20.61
C GLU A 184 -31.04 -41.24 -19.69
N GLU A 185 -31.09 -40.98 -18.39
CA GLU A 185 -31.88 -41.76 -17.42
C GLU A 185 -33.38 -41.73 -17.74
N ALA A 186 -33.92 -40.56 -18.10
CA ALA A 186 -35.33 -40.41 -18.48
C ALA A 186 -35.69 -41.05 -19.83
N ALA A 187 -34.71 -41.26 -20.73
CA ALA A 187 -34.91 -41.96 -22.00
C ALA A 187 -34.77 -43.49 -21.87
N THR A 188 -34.15 -43.97 -20.78
CA THR A 188 -33.99 -45.40 -20.47
C THR A 188 -35.00 -45.93 -19.43
N ALA A 189 -35.83 -45.05 -18.85
CA ALA A 189 -36.94 -45.37 -17.96
C ALA A 189 -38.26 -45.48 -18.74
#